data_AF-A0A139AY92-F1
#
_entry.id   AF-A0A139AY92-F1
#
_cell.length_a   1.000
_cell.length_b   1.000
_cell.length_c   1.000
_cell.angle_alpha   90.00
_cell.angle_beta   90.00
_cell.angle_gamma   90.00
#
_symmetry.space_group_name_H-M   'P 1'
#
loop_
_entity.id
_entity.type
_entity.pdbx_description
1 polymer ?
#
loop_
_entity_poly.entity_id
_entity_poly.type
_entity_poly.pdbx_seq_one_letter_code
_entity_poly.pdbx_strand_id
1 'polypeptide(L)'
;MHVLEPKEFDNLDELEASYAFENLSADLVADLHARTRPFILRRTKAEVLQRPPPIVERIVSGIMAPLQRTLSENTFRNDPSFLLKLNAQNGSQVKFGPRNNVMMERQKIANHPYLIRGVEQEGSTHDPLVAASWKAIALIELLKRLRQEGHRILLFSNFTETLDLLEDILAGEGFAVCYLRLDGSVSTNLRPALIDNFNDPQAS
;
A
#
# COMPACT_ATOMS: atom_id res chain seq x y z
N MET A 1 5.08 -12.70 24.90
CA MET A 1 5.72 -12.89 26.22
C MET A 1 6.23 -14.31 26.40
N HIS A 2 5.52 -15.34 25.96
CA HIS A 2 5.98 -16.74 25.95
C HIS A 2 7.41 -16.96 25.40
N VAL A 3 7.79 -16.26 24.34
CA VAL A 3 9.16 -16.34 23.78
C VAL A 3 10.24 -15.80 24.72
N LEU A 4 9.92 -14.80 25.55
CA LEU A 4 10.88 -14.15 26.45
C LEU A 4 10.95 -14.86 27.80
N GLU A 5 9.79 -15.28 28.34
CA GLU A 5 9.69 -16.10 29.55
C GLU A 5 8.65 -17.21 29.38
N PRO A 6 9.10 -18.41 28.94
CA PRO A 6 8.20 -19.53 28.68
C PRO A 6 7.50 -20.05 29.94
N LYS A 7 8.12 -19.91 31.12
CA LYS A 7 7.62 -20.45 32.39
C LYS A 7 6.44 -19.68 32.99
N GLU A 8 6.40 -18.36 32.78
CA GLU A 8 5.33 -17.51 33.32
C GLU A 8 4.16 -17.38 32.34
N PHE A 9 4.42 -17.52 31.04
CA PHE A 9 3.45 -17.33 29.96
C PHE A 9 3.19 -18.60 29.13
N ASP A 10 3.09 -19.76 29.78
CA ASP A 10 2.85 -21.05 29.09
C ASP A 10 1.36 -21.29 28.80
N ASN A 11 0.48 -20.89 29.70
CA ASN A 11 -0.96 -21.15 29.61
C ASN A 11 -1.71 -20.02 28.90
N LEU A 12 -2.04 -20.22 27.61
CA LEU A 12 -2.80 -19.26 26.81
C LEU A 12 -4.24 -19.09 27.31
N ASP A 13 -4.92 -20.20 27.62
CA ASP A 13 -6.35 -20.18 27.98
C ASP A 13 -6.62 -19.43 29.30
N GLU A 14 -5.71 -19.54 30.27
CA GLU A 14 -5.79 -18.81 31.55
C GLU A 14 -5.56 -17.31 31.36
N LEU A 15 -4.64 -16.94 30.45
CA LEU A 15 -4.35 -15.55 30.12
C LEU A 15 -5.52 -14.90 29.36
N GLU A 16 -6.13 -15.64 28.44
CA GLU A 16 -7.30 -15.17 27.70
C GLU A 16 -8.53 -14.99 28.60
N ALA A 17 -8.77 -15.93 29.53
CA ALA A 17 -9.85 -15.81 30.49
C ALA A 17 -9.66 -14.63 31.47
N SER A 18 -8.43 -14.36 31.90
CA SER A 18 -8.12 -13.29 32.85
C SER A 18 -8.08 -11.89 32.22
N TYR A 19 -7.70 -11.79 30.94
CA TYR A 19 -7.58 -10.51 30.21
C TYR A 19 -8.58 -10.36 29.06
N ALA A 20 -9.71 -11.08 29.11
CA ALA A 20 -10.79 -10.95 28.14
C ALA A 20 -11.27 -9.49 28.00
N PHE A 21 -11.52 -9.06 26.76
CA PHE A 21 -11.90 -7.68 26.43
C PHE A 21 -13.17 -7.20 27.16
N GLU A 22 -14.07 -8.13 27.50
CA GLU A 22 -15.31 -7.85 28.23
C GLU A 22 -15.08 -7.41 29.69
N ASN A 23 -13.93 -7.78 30.28
CA ASN A 23 -13.57 -7.49 31.67
C ASN A 23 -12.48 -6.42 31.81
N LEU A 24 -12.17 -5.68 30.74
CA LEU A 24 -11.07 -4.73 30.72
C LEU A 24 -11.39 -3.50 31.60
N SER A 25 -10.83 -3.47 32.82
CA SER A 25 -10.87 -2.32 33.71
C SER A 25 -9.55 -1.53 33.64
N ALA A 26 -9.56 -0.26 34.06
CA ALA A 26 -8.36 0.57 34.12
C ALA A 26 -7.26 -0.05 35.02
N ASP A 27 -7.67 -0.74 36.08
CA ASP A 27 -6.75 -1.42 37.01
C ASP A 27 -6.08 -2.63 36.35
N LEU A 28 -6.82 -3.41 35.56
CA LEU A 28 -6.30 -4.55 34.82
C LEU A 28 -5.28 -4.11 33.76
N VAL A 29 -5.55 -2.97 33.10
CA VAL A 29 -4.61 -2.35 32.15
C VAL A 29 -3.34 -1.88 32.85
N ALA A 30 -3.44 -1.30 34.05
CA ALA A 30 -2.29 -0.88 34.84
C ALA A 30 -1.42 -2.08 35.28
N ASP A 31 -2.04 -3.17 35.72
CA ASP A 31 -1.36 -4.42 36.07
C ASP A 31 -0.63 -5.02 34.85
N LEU A 32 -1.29 -5.06 33.69
CA LEU A 32 -0.68 -5.54 32.45
C LEU A 32 0.49 -4.65 32.02
N HIS A 33 0.38 -3.32 32.16
CA HIS A 33 1.50 -2.42 31.94
C HIS A 33 2.66 -2.69 32.90
N ALA A 34 2.40 -2.93 34.19
CA ALA A 34 3.44 -3.25 35.16
C ALA A 34 4.17 -4.56 34.82
N ARG A 35 3.41 -5.60 34.46
CA ARG A 35 3.93 -6.91 34.03
C ARG A 35 4.72 -6.85 32.73
N THR A 36 4.31 -6.03 31.76
CA THR A 36 4.98 -5.95 30.44
C THR A 36 6.15 -4.97 30.38
N ARG A 37 6.18 -3.96 31.26
CA ARG A 37 7.22 -2.92 31.32
C ARG A 37 8.67 -3.43 31.38
N PRO A 38 9.04 -4.47 32.15
CA PRO A 38 10.43 -4.94 32.17
C PRO A 38 10.87 -5.59 30.86
N PHE A 39 9.94 -6.08 30.04
CA PHE A 39 10.23 -6.78 28.79
C PHE A 39 10.16 -5.87 27.57
N ILE A 40 9.30 -4.84 27.61
CA ILE A 40 9.03 -3.95 26.47
C ILE A 40 9.46 -2.53 26.81
N LEU A 41 10.60 -2.10 26.25
CA LEU A 41 10.97 -0.69 26.23
C LEU A 41 10.25 0.02 25.08
N ARG A 42 9.23 0.81 25.40
CA ARG A 42 8.55 1.69 24.45
C ARG A 42 8.90 3.14 24.77
N ARG A 43 9.39 3.88 23.78
CA ARG A 43 9.60 5.35 23.86
C ARG A 43 8.92 6.01 22.67
N THR A 44 8.29 7.15 22.90
CA THR A 44 7.71 7.94 21.80
C THR A 44 8.72 8.97 21.28
N LYS A 45 8.65 9.32 19.99
CA LYS A 45 9.50 10.40 19.44
C LYS A 45 9.29 11.73 20.16
N ALA A 46 8.08 11.96 20.68
CA ALA A 46 7.73 13.15 21.45
C ALA A 46 8.43 13.20 22.83
N GLU A 47 8.66 12.05 23.48
CA GLU A 47 9.38 11.98 24.76
C GLU A 47 10.89 12.21 24.61
N VAL A 48 11.46 11.86 23.45
CA VAL A 48 12.92 11.82 23.25
C VAL A 48 13.44 13.05 22.50
N LEU A 49 12.66 13.61 21.57
CA LEU A 49 13.08 14.76 20.75
C LEU A 49 12.52 16.05 21.34
N GLN A 50 13.39 17.05 21.54
CA GLN A 50 13.00 18.31 22.20
C GLN A 50 12.00 19.17 21.41
N ARG A 51 11.81 18.91 20.11
CA ARG A 51 10.80 19.52 19.21
C ARG A 51 10.85 18.84 17.83
N PRO A 52 10.24 17.66 17.65
CA PRO A 52 10.08 17.11 16.31
C PRO A 52 9.09 17.99 15.52
N PRO A 53 9.30 18.22 14.20
CA PRO A 53 8.28 18.84 13.37
C PRO A 53 6.99 17.99 13.42
N PRO A 54 5.80 18.62 13.42
CA PRO A 54 4.55 17.89 13.52
C PRO A 54 4.33 17.04 12.26
N ILE A 55 4.00 15.77 12.45
CA ILE A 55 3.58 14.88 11.37
C ILE A 55 2.13 15.22 11.07
N VAL A 56 1.85 15.68 9.86
CA VAL A 56 0.49 15.99 9.40
C VAL A 56 -0.01 14.84 8.54
N GLU A 57 -1.04 14.15 9.02
CA GLU A 57 -1.74 13.12 8.25
C GLU A 57 -2.93 13.74 7.51
N ARG A 58 -3.04 13.46 6.21
CA ARG A 58 -4.14 13.93 5.36
C ARG A 58 -4.69 12.77 4.57
N ILE A 59 -5.97 12.45 4.80
CA ILE A 59 -6.69 11.45 4.03
C ILE A 59 -7.37 12.14 2.86
N VAL A 60 -6.97 11.79 1.64
CA VAL A 60 -7.57 12.31 0.40
C VAL A 60 -8.56 11.29 -0.14
N SER A 61 -9.83 11.65 -0.14
CA SER A 61 -10.92 10.84 -0.70
C SER A 61 -11.32 11.36 -2.07
N GLY A 62 -11.40 10.48 -3.07
CA GLY A 62 -11.75 10.82 -4.44
C GLY A 62 -12.82 9.90 -5.01
N ILE A 63 -13.39 10.31 -6.15
CA ILE A 63 -14.40 9.56 -6.88
C ILE A 63 -13.68 8.61 -7.86
N MET A 64 -14.08 7.34 -7.89
CA MET A 64 -13.55 6.37 -8.85
C MET A 64 -13.79 6.81 -10.29
N ALA A 65 -12.78 6.62 -11.14
CA ALA A 65 -12.88 6.84 -12.57
C ALA A 65 -13.99 5.94 -13.19
N PRO A 66 -14.57 6.33 -14.34
CA PRO A 66 -15.67 5.56 -14.96
C PRO A 66 -15.32 4.08 -15.17
N LEU A 67 -14.10 3.78 -15.63
CA LEU A 67 -13.61 2.43 -15.81
C LEU A 67 -13.43 1.68 -14.48
N GLN A 68 -12.90 2.33 -13.44
CA GLN A 68 -12.79 1.74 -12.11
C GLN A 68 -14.15 1.37 -11.54
N ARG A 69 -15.13 2.27 -11.69
CA ARG A 69 -16.49 2.06 -11.18
C ARG A 69 -17.13 0.84 -11.84
N THR A 70 -17.16 0.78 -13.16
CA THR A 70 -17.79 -0.34 -13.89
C THR A 70 -17.11 -1.67 -13.56
N LEU A 71 -15.78 -1.71 -13.52
CA LEU A 71 -15.05 -2.92 -13.14
C LEU A 71 -15.34 -3.33 -11.70
N SER A 72 -15.35 -2.38 -10.76
CA SER A 72 -15.59 -2.68 -9.34
C SER A 72 -17.01 -3.21 -9.09
N GLU A 73 -18.01 -2.66 -9.78
CA GLU A 73 -19.40 -3.10 -9.68
C GLU A 73 -19.59 -4.48 -10.28
N ASN A 74 -19.01 -4.73 -11.46
CA ASN A 74 -19.11 -6.03 -12.14
C ASN A 74 -18.36 -7.14 -11.38
N THR A 75 -17.21 -6.82 -10.79
CA THR A 75 -16.47 -7.76 -9.93
C THR A 75 -17.24 -8.05 -8.64
N PHE A 76 -17.92 -7.06 -8.07
CA PHE A 76 -18.75 -7.25 -6.89
C PHE A 76 -19.99 -8.12 -7.17
N ARG A 77 -20.67 -7.90 -8.31
CA ARG A 77 -21.82 -8.71 -8.74
C ARG A 77 -21.44 -10.13 -9.12
N ASN A 78 -20.15 -10.40 -9.31
CA ASN A 78 -19.62 -11.67 -9.77
C ASN A 78 -20.29 -12.16 -11.07
N ASP A 79 -20.63 -11.21 -11.97
CA ASP A 79 -21.32 -11.53 -13.22
C ASP A 79 -20.35 -12.23 -14.20
N PRO A 80 -20.55 -13.52 -14.51
CA PRO A 80 -19.63 -14.27 -15.38
C PRO A 80 -19.62 -13.75 -16.83
N SER A 81 -20.72 -13.12 -17.27
CA SER A 81 -20.92 -12.65 -18.64
C SER A 81 -20.05 -11.45 -19.04
N PHE A 82 -19.70 -10.56 -18.11
CA PHE A 82 -18.84 -9.41 -18.39
C PHE A 82 -17.37 -9.84 -18.57
N LEU A 83 -16.94 -10.86 -17.84
CA LEU A 83 -15.59 -11.40 -17.87
C LEU A 83 -15.34 -12.23 -19.12
N LEU A 84 -16.35 -12.97 -19.56
CA LEU A 84 -16.30 -13.69 -20.83
C LEU A 84 -16.10 -12.73 -22.01
N LYS A 85 -16.67 -11.51 -21.93
CA LYS A 85 -16.48 -10.46 -22.94
C LYS A 85 -15.05 -9.88 -22.93
N LEU A 86 -14.45 -9.70 -21.76
CA LEU A 86 -13.03 -9.32 -21.65
C LEU A 86 -12.11 -10.40 -22.22
N ASN A 87 -12.43 -11.69 -21.99
CA ASN A 87 -11.71 -12.82 -22.58
C ASN A 87 -11.90 -12.92 -24.11
N ALA A 88 -13.11 -12.65 -24.60
CA ALA A 88 -13.43 -12.77 -26.02
C ALA A 88 -12.82 -11.64 -26.86
N GLN A 89 -12.63 -10.43 -26.30
CA GLN A 89 -12.03 -9.30 -27.02
C GLN A 89 -10.52 -9.44 -27.24
N ASN A 90 -9.80 -10.14 -26.34
CA ASN A 90 -8.33 -10.17 -26.36
C ASN A 90 -7.71 -11.39 -27.05
N GLY A 91 -8.50 -12.24 -27.73
CA GLY A 91 -8.03 -13.41 -28.51
C GLY A 91 -7.29 -14.50 -27.73
N SER A 92 -7.02 -14.24 -26.45
CA SER A 92 -6.25 -15.07 -25.54
C SER A 92 -7.21 -15.70 -24.56
N GLN A 93 -7.14 -17.02 -24.40
CA GLN A 93 -7.84 -17.73 -23.32
C GLN A 93 -7.22 -17.32 -21.97
N VAL A 94 -7.50 -16.10 -21.51
CA VAL A 94 -7.06 -15.63 -20.19
C VAL A 94 -7.88 -16.43 -19.19
N LYS A 95 -7.27 -17.49 -18.67
CA LYS A 95 -7.80 -18.24 -17.54
C LYS A 95 -7.78 -17.29 -16.35
N PHE A 96 -8.90 -16.62 -16.08
CA PHE A 96 -9.12 -16.02 -14.78
C PHE A 96 -8.96 -17.16 -13.76
N GLY A 97 -7.95 -17.04 -12.89
CA GLY A 97 -7.73 -18.03 -11.84
C GLY A 97 -8.95 -18.13 -10.92
N PRO A 98 -9.07 -19.20 -10.11
CA PRO A 98 -10.16 -19.36 -9.17
C PRO A 98 -10.33 -18.08 -8.31
N ARG A 99 -11.50 -17.46 -8.40
CA ARG A 99 -11.85 -16.20 -7.71
C ARG A 99 -12.17 -16.41 -6.24
N ASN A 100 -11.22 -16.96 -5.48
CA ASN A 100 -11.41 -17.15 -4.05
C ASN A 100 -11.28 -15.83 -3.26
N ASN A 101 -10.91 -14.71 -3.92
CA ASN A 101 -10.70 -13.46 -3.22
C ASN A 101 -11.17 -12.21 -4.00
N VAL A 102 -12.49 -12.07 -4.13
CA VAL A 102 -13.17 -10.87 -4.68
C VAL A 102 -12.66 -9.59 -4.01
N MET A 103 -12.32 -9.66 -2.72
CA MET A 103 -11.83 -8.50 -1.97
C MET A 103 -10.46 -8.03 -2.49
N MET A 104 -9.56 -8.96 -2.80
CA MET A 104 -8.26 -8.64 -3.42
C MET A 104 -8.40 -8.02 -4.80
N GLU A 105 -9.31 -8.54 -5.64
CA GLU A 105 -9.57 -7.94 -6.96
C GLU A 105 -10.11 -6.51 -6.83
N ARG A 106 -11.00 -6.24 -5.86
CA ARG A 106 -11.48 -4.89 -5.59
C ARG A 106 -10.39 -3.96 -5.09
N GLN A 107 -9.48 -4.45 -4.23
CA GLN A 107 -8.31 -3.67 -3.79
C GLN A 107 -7.41 -3.31 -4.98
N LYS A 108 -7.19 -4.23 -5.92
CA LYS A 108 -6.46 -3.97 -7.16
C LYS A 108 -7.15 -2.89 -8.01
N ILE A 109 -8.46 -3.01 -8.28
CA ILE A 109 -9.22 -2.00 -9.06
C ILE A 109 -9.14 -0.61 -8.41
N ALA A 110 -9.26 -0.56 -7.09
CA ALA A 110 -9.20 0.68 -6.33
C ALA A 110 -7.81 1.35 -6.39
N ASN A 111 -6.75 0.60 -6.71
CA ASN A 111 -5.44 1.16 -7.04
C ASN A 111 -5.39 1.57 -8.51
N HIS A 112 -5.59 0.61 -9.41
CA HIS A 112 -5.60 0.84 -10.84
C HIS A 112 -6.38 -0.26 -11.60
N PRO A 113 -7.25 0.08 -12.58
CA PRO A 113 -7.96 -0.91 -13.40
C PRO A 113 -7.08 -1.96 -14.08
N TYR A 114 -5.92 -1.53 -14.59
CA TYR A 114 -5.03 -2.36 -15.39
C TYR A 114 -4.34 -3.47 -14.59
N LEU A 115 -4.39 -3.43 -13.26
CA LEU A 115 -3.93 -4.55 -12.41
C LEU A 115 -4.79 -5.81 -12.57
N ILE A 116 -5.97 -5.69 -13.21
CA ILE A 116 -6.76 -6.84 -13.60
C ILE A 116 -6.29 -7.35 -14.95
N ARG A 117 -5.88 -8.62 -14.96
CA ARG A 117 -5.54 -9.37 -16.17
C ARG A 117 -6.66 -9.30 -17.20
N GLY A 118 -6.31 -8.92 -18.43
CA GLY A 118 -7.27 -8.82 -19.55
C GLY A 118 -8.02 -7.49 -19.66
N VAL A 119 -7.72 -6.51 -18.80
CA VAL A 119 -8.19 -5.11 -18.98
C VAL A 119 -7.14 -4.25 -19.69
N GLU A 120 -5.88 -4.66 -19.64
CA GLU A 120 -4.78 -3.99 -20.34
C GLU A 120 -5.00 -4.01 -21.85
N GLN A 121 -4.97 -2.83 -22.48
CA GLN A 121 -4.84 -2.71 -23.93
C GLN A 121 -3.35 -2.71 -24.27
N GLU A 122 -2.91 -3.70 -25.05
CA GLU A 122 -1.57 -3.69 -25.63
C GLU A 122 -1.38 -2.38 -26.42
N GLY A 123 -0.39 -1.58 -26.02
CA GLY A 123 -0.10 -0.29 -26.65
C GLY A 123 -0.86 0.92 -26.11
N SER A 124 -1.43 0.84 -24.89
CA SER A 124 -2.07 2.01 -24.28
C SER A 124 -1.10 3.19 -24.14
N THR A 125 -1.47 4.32 -24.75
CA THR A 125 -0.77 5.61 -24.58
C THR A 125 -0.81 6.04 -23.11
N HIS A 126 0.15 6.84 -22.69
CA HIS A 126 0.26 7.36 -21.32
C HIS A 126 -1.02 8.09 -20.83
N ASP A 127 -1.69 8.87 -21.69
CA ASP A 127 -2.91 9.60 -21.31
C ASP A 127 -4.07 8.68 -20.85
N PRO A 128 -4.46 7.61 -21.59
CA PRO A 128 -5.41 6.60 -21.12
C PRO A 128 -5.02 5.94 -19.80
N LEU A 129 -3.74 5.64 -19.60
CA LEU A 129 -3.22 5.00 -18.39
C LEU A 129 -3.50 5.88 -17.17
N VAL A 130 -3.20 7.18 -17.26
CA VAL A 130 -3.48 8.14 -16.20
C VAL A 130 -4.98 8.30 -15.98
N ALA A 131 -5.75 8.49 -17.06
CA ALA A 131 -7.19 8.73 -16.98
C ALA A 131 -7.99 7.55 -16.41
N ALA A 132 -7.43 6.34 -16.46
CA ALA A 132 -8.08 5.13 -15.97
C ALA A 132 -8.24 5.08 -14.44
N SER A 133 -7.40 5.78 -13.67
CA SER A 133 -7.45 5.76 -12.20
C SER A 133 -7.48 7.16 -11.59
N TRP A 134 -8.45 7.39 -10.70
CA TRP A 134 -8.53 8.66 -9.97
C TRP A 134 -7.28 8.92 -9.10
N LYS A 135 -6.69 7.85 -8.54
CA LYS A 135 -5.46 7.95 -7.75
C LYS A 135 -4.27 8.37 -8.59
N ALA A 136 -4.17 7.88 -9.83
CA ALA A 136 -3.10 8.25 -10.75
C ALA A 136 -3.18 9.74 -11.09
N ILE A 137 -4.38 10.23 -11.43
CA ILE A 137 -4.63 11.66 -11.70
C ILE A 137 -4.25 12.52 -10.49
N ALA A 138 -4.78 12.19 -9.30
CA ALA A 138 -4.51 12.94 -8.09
C ALA A 138 -3.03 12.91 -7.69
N LEU A 139 -2.36 11.76 -7.87
CA LEU A 139 -0.93 11.61 -7.61
C LEU A 139 -0.12 12.53 -8.52
N ILE A 140 -0.37 12.55 -9.83
CA ILE A 140 0.40 13.40 -10.77
C ILE A 140 0.24 14.87 -10.42
N GLU A 141 -0.98 15.32 -10.11
CA GLU A 141 -1.22 16.70 -9.70
C GLU A 141 -0.47 17.05 -8.41
N LEU A 142 -0.45 16.13 -7.44
CA LEU A 142 0.28 16.29 -6.19
C LEU A 142 1.80 16.32 -6.41
N LEU A 143 2.33 15.40 -7.22
CA LEU A 143 3.76 15.32 -7.56
C LEU A 143 4.23 16.60 -8.26
N LYS A 144 3.44 17.13 -9.20
CA LYS A 144 3.75 18.38 -9.91
C LYS A 144 3.86 19.56 -8.94
N ARG A 145 2.93 19.69 -8.00
CA ARG A 145 2.94 20.75 -6.96
C ARG A 145 4.13 20.61 -6.03
N LEU A 146 4.33 19.41 -5.46
CA LEU A 146 5.40 19.16 -4.50
C LEU A 146 6.80 19.31 -5.12
N ARG A 147 6.96 18.98 -6.41
CA ARG A 147 8.22 19.21 -7.13
C ARG A 147 8.51 20.70 -7.33
N GLN A 148 7.49 21.52 -7.60
CA GLN A 148 7.66 22.98 -7.68
C GLN A 148 8.10 23.57 -6.34
N GLU A 149 7.66 22.98 -5.23
CA GLU A 149 8.05 23.35 -3.87
C GLU A 149 9.40 22.75 -3.43
N GLY A 150 10.01 21.87 -4.24
CA GLY A 150 11.29 21.22 -3.95
C GLY A 150 11.21 20.13 -2.88
N HIS A 151 10.04 19.53 -2.66
CA HIS A 151 9.86 18.46 -1.68
C HIS A 151 10.29 17.09 -2.22
N ARG A 152 10.89 16.26 -1.36
CA ARG A 152 11.17 14.84 -1.62
C ARG A 152 9.99 13.99 -1.18
N ILE A 153 9.66 12.98 -1.97
CA ILE A 153 8.42 12.20 -1.83
C ILE A 153 8.76 10.72 -1.74
N LEU A 154 8.17 10.03 -0.77
CA LEU A 154 8.23 8.58 -0.64
C LEU A 154 6.86 7.99 -0.93
N LEU A 155 6.78 7.12 -1.93
CA LEU A 155 5.55 6.42 -2.33
C LEU A 155 5.62 4.97 -1.86
N PHE A 156 4.56 4.53 -1.20
CA PHE A 156 4.43 3.16 -0.70
C PHE A 156 3.21 2.50 -1.34
N SER A 157 3.36 1.24 -1.73
CA SER A 157 2.28 0.39 -2.20
C SER A 157 2.47 -1.03 -1.68
N ASN A 158 1.36 -1.71 -1.41
CA ASN A 158 1.37 -3.12 -1.02
C ASN A 158 1.56 -4.08 -2.21
N PHE A 159 1.35 -3.59 -3.44
CA PHE A 159 1.44 -4.38 -4.66
C PHE A 159 2.61 -3.91 -5.52
N THR A 160 3.52 -4.83 -5.87
CA THR A 160 4.64 -4.55 -6.79
C THR A 160 4.15 -4.18 -8.18
N GLU A 161 3.10 -4.86 -8.67
CA GLU A 161 2.42 -4.54 -9.95
C GLU A 161 1.95 -3.07 -10.00
N THR A 162 1.57 -2.49 -8.86
CA THR A 162 1.20 -1.06 -8.81
C THR A 162 2.43 -0.16 -8.92
N LEU A 163 3.59 -0.57 -8.40
CA LEU A 163 4.83 0.18 -8.58
C LEU A 163 5.27 0.15 -10.04
N ASP A 164 5.15 -1.00 -10.72
CA ASP A 164 5.43 -1.13 -12.16
C ASP A 164 4.59 -0.12 -12.97
N LEU A 165 3.28 -0.06 -12.73
CA LEU A 165 2.40 0.93 -13.39
C LEU A 165 2.77 2.38 -13.04
N LEU A 166 3.20 2.65 -11.81
CA LEU A 166 3.64 3.99 -11.42
C LEU A 166 4.91 4.39 -12.15
N GLU A 167 5.84 3.46 -12.41
CA GLU A 167 7.03 3.73 -13.21
C GLU A 167 6.66 4.15 -14.64
N ASP A 168 5.70 3.45 -15.27
CA ASP A 168 5.20 3.80 -16.61
C ASP A 168 4.52 5.18 -16.62
N ILE A 169 3.69 5.47 -15.61
CA ILE A 169 3.02 6.77 -15.45
C ILE A 169 4.04 7.89 -15.26
N LEU A 170 5.04 7.69 -14.40
CA LEU A 170 6.09 8.66 -14.13
C LEU A 170 6.97 8.87 -15.36
N ALA A 171 7.27 7.81 -16.11
CA ALA A 171 8.06 7.88 -17.32
C ALA A 171 7.37 8.74 -18.39
N GLY A 172 6.08 8.53 -18.65
CA GLY A 172 5.34 9.32 -19.64
C GLY A 172 5.10 10.78 -19.23
N GLU A 173 5.06 11.09 -17.94
CA GLU A 173 5.04 12.47 -17.42
C GLU A 173 6.43 13.15 -17.41
N GLY A 174 7.50 12.47 -17.86
CA GLY A 174 8.86 13.00 -17.89
C GLY A 174 9.57 13.01 -16.53
N PHE A 175 9.10 12.22 -15.56
CA PHE A 175 9.75 11.99 -14.26
C PHE A 175 10.69 10.76 -14.27
N ALA A 176 10.95 10.15 -15.43
CA ALA A 176 11.77 8.94 -15.56
C ALA A 176 13.16 9.01 -14.91
N VAL A 177 13.73 10.20 -14.76
CA VAL A 177 15.10 10.40 -14.23
C VAL A 177 15.10 10.72 -12.72
N CYS A 178 13.93 10.82 -12.08
CA CYS A 178 13.77 11.39 -10.73
C CYS A 178 13.21 10.41 -9.70
N TYR A 179 13.28 9.09 -9.93
CA TYR A 179 12.78 8.11 -8.96
C TYR A 179 13.78 6.96 -8.71
N LEU A 180 13.69 6.41 -7.51
CA LEU A 180 14.41 5.21 -7.09
C LEU A 180 13.39 4.18 -6.65
N ARG A 181 13.53 2.95 -7.12
CA ARG A 181 12.68 1.83 -6.72
C ARG A 181 13.39 0.93 -5.73
N LEU A 182 12.70 0.63 -4.63
CA LEU A 182 13.14 -0.33 -3.64
C LEU A 182 12.00 -1.31 -3.38
N ASP A 183 12.17 -2.54 -3.85
CA ASP A 183 11.23 -3.63 -3.63
C ASP A 183 11.93 -4.91 -3.14
N GLY A 184 11.15 -5.98 -2.97
CA GLY A 184 11.67 -7.27 -2.50
C GLY A 184 12.62 -7.98 -3.48
N SER A 185 12.63 -7.59 -4.75
CA SER A 185 13.50 -8.17 -5.79
C SER A 185 14.90 -7.56 -5.80
N VAL A 186 15.06 -6.35 -5.25
CA VAL A 186 16.36 -5.69 -5.15
C VAL A 186 17.28 -6.45 -4.18
N SER A 187 18.45 -6.85 -4.70
CA SER A 187 19.51 -7.53 -3.94
C SER A 187 19.91 -6.73 -2.70
N THR A 188 20.10 -7.43 -1.57
CA THR A 188 20.46 -6.84 -0.27
C THR A 188 21.70 -5.94 -0.36
N ASN A 189 22.65 -6.25 -1.26
CA ASN A 189 23.89 -5.49 -1.41
C ASN A 189 23.68 -4.12 -2.10
N LEU A 190 22.64 -3.98 -2.92
CA LEU A 190 22.34 -2.73 -3.64
C LEU A 190 21.44 -1.79 -2.83
N ARG A 191 20.73 -2.30 -1.82
CA ARG A 191 19.81 -1.51 -0.99
C ARG A 191 20.48 -0.32 -0.29
N PRO A 192 21.67 -0.48 0.34
CA PRO A 192 22.35 0.65 0.98
C PRO A 192 22.68 1.75 -0.04
N ALA A 193 23.20 1.39 -1.20
CA ALA A 193 23.56 2.36 -2.25
C ALA A 193 22.35 3.15 -2.76
N LEU A 194 21.18 2.52 -2.92
CA LEU A 194 19.96 3.21 -3.30
C LEU A 194 19.48 4.18 -2.21
N ILE A 195 19.58 3.78 -0.94
CA ILE A 195 19.22 4.62 0.21
C ILE A 195 20.17 5.81 0.31
N ASP A 196 21.47 5.59 0.15
CA ASP A 196 22.49 6.63 0.18
C ASP A 196 22.29 7.63 -0.96
N ASN A 197 21.99 7.15 -2.17
CA ASN A 197 21.64 8.01 -3.31
C ASN A 197 20.39 8.87 -3.04
N PHE A 198 19.37 8.31 -2.39
CA PHE A 198 18.17 9.09 -2.03
C PHE A 198 18.45 10.14 -0.94
N ASN A 199 19.36 9.83 -0.02
CA ASN A 199 19.74 10.70 1.09
C ASN A 199 20.76 11.77 0.69
N ASP A 200 21.44 11.64 -0.45
CA ASP A 200 22.39 12.64 -0.95
C ASP A 200 21.66 13.99 -1.13
N PRO A 201 22.12 15.08 -0.47
CA PRO A 201 21.55 16.41 -0.64
C PRO A 201 21.61 16.94 -2.08
N GLN A 202 22.55 16.44 -2.90
CA GLN A 202 22.74 16.83 -4.30
C GLN A 202 21.86 16.03 -5.27
N ALA A 203 21.29 14.91 -4.84
CA ALA A 203 20.37 14.13 -5.68
C ALA A 203 19.08 14.92 -5.94
N SER A 204 18.77 15.10 -7.23
CA SER A 204 17.61 15.84 -7.76
C SER A 204 16.48 14.92 -8.16
#